data_AF-A0A2A2YGB7-F1
#
_entry.id   AF-A0A2A2YGB7-F1
#
_cell.length_a   1.000
_cell.length_b   1.000
_cell.length_c   1.000
_cell.angle_alpha   90.00
_cell.angle_beta   90.00
_cell.angle_gamma   90.00
#
_symmetry.space_group_name_H-M   'P 1'
#
loop_
_entity.id
_entity.type
_entity.pdbx_description
1 polymer ?
#
loop_
_entity_poly.entity_id
_entity_poly.type
_entity_poly.pdbx_seq_one_letter_code
_entity_poly.pdbx_strand_id
1 'polypeptide(L)'
;MQGPITVKGVTYNSMMPPVAGLTDKDIADVVNYVNHSWGNTGPTVTEAEVTAIKKKYADRKTPWTAAEYDKEAKESKEAPAKK
;
A
#
# COMPACT_ATOMS: atom_id res chain seq x y z
N MET A 1 -5.14 2.08 -7.72
CA MET A 1 -6.34 2.56 -6.98
C MET A 1 -7.24 3.35 -7.91
N GLN A 2 -8.56 3.35 -7.71
CA GLN A 2 -9.53 4.10 -8.52
C GLN A 2 -10.64 4.69 -7.63
N GLY A 3 -11.08 5.90 -7.99
CA GLY A 3 -12.19 6.60 -7.33
C GLY A 3 -11.75 7.69 -6.35
N PRO A 4 -12.70 8.43 -5.77
CA PRO A 4 -12.42 9.52 -4.85
C PRO A 4 -11.85 8.99 -3.52
N ILE A 5 -10.75 9.58 -3.07
CA ILE A 5 -10.12 9.36 -1.77
C ILE A 5 -9.85 10.71 -1.10
N THR A 6 -10.19 10.83 0.18
CA THR A 6 -9.90 12.05 0.95
C THR A 6 -8.66 11.82 1.81
N VAL A 7 -7.59 12.59 1.54
CA VAL A 7 -6.33 12.52 2.29
C VAL A 7 -6.07 13.88 2.92
N LYS A 8 -5.96 13.92 4.26
CA LYS A 8 -5.74 15.15 5.04
C LYS A 8 -6.71 16.30 4.67
N GLY A 9 -7.96 15.98 4.37
CA GLY A 9 -9.01 16.95 4.02
C GLY A 9 -9.08 17.36 2.55
N VAL A 10 -8.17 16.87 1.70
CA VAL A 10 -8.19 17.10 0.25
C VAL A 10 -8.72 15.86 -0.46
N THR A 11 -9.71 16.05 -1.33
CA THR A 11 -10.26 14.96 -2.15
C THR A 11 -9.46 14.80 -3.44
N TYR A 12 -8.89 13.62 -3.63
CA TYR A 12 -8.21 13.19 -4.84
C TYR A 12 -9.12 12.21 -5.58
N ASN A 13 -9.40 12.46 -6.86
CA ASN A 13 -10.13 11.52 -7.72
C ASN A 13 -9.28 11.20 -8.94
N SER A 14 -8.27 10.38 -8.73
CA SER A 14 -7.33 9.96 -9.78
C SER A 14 -7.12 8.47 -9.73
N MET A 15 -6.81 7.88 -10.89
CA MET A 15 -6.44 6.49 -10.98
C MET A 15 -4.93 6.34 -10.81
N MET A 16 -4.53 5.48 -9.88
CA MET A 16 -3.14 5.01 -9.78
C MET A 16 -3.04 3.70 -10.57
N PRO A 17 -2.40 3.69 -11.75
CA PRO A 17 -2.18 2.47 -12.52
C PRO A 17 -1.24 1.51 -11.78
N PRO A 18 -1.31 0.20 -12.08
CA PRO A 18 -0.36 -0.75 -11.54
C PRO A 18 1.05 -0.42 -12.02
N VAL A 19 2.01 -0.46 -11.11
CA VAL A 19 3.43 -0.25 -11.45
C VAL A 19 3.99 -1.57 -11.95
N ALA A 20 4.33 -1.63 -13.23
CA ALA A 20 4.94 -2.80 -13.87
C ALA A 20 6.45 -2.59 -14.03
N GLY A 21 7.22 -3.68 -13.96
CA GLY A 21 8.66 -3.68 -14.26
C GLY A 21 9.59 -3.33 -13.09
N LEU A 22 9.07 -3.14 -11.87
CA LEU A 22 9.91 -2.99 -10.67
C LEU A 22 10.15 -4.32 -9.98
N THR A 23 11.38 -4.53 -9.52
CA THR A 23 11.73 -5.70 -8.69
C THR A 23 11.14 -5.56 -7.29
N ASP A 24 11.04 -6.67 -6.57
CA ASP A 24 10.53 -6.66 -5.18
C ASP A 24 11.42 -5.82 -4.26
N LYS A 25 12.72 -5.79 -4.57
CA LYS A 25 13.71 -4.93 -3.92
C LYS A 25 13.46 -3.45 -4.17
N ASP A 26 13.29 -3.04 -5.43
CA ASP A 26 13.04 -1.64 -5.76
C ASP A 26 11.77 -1.12 -5.06
N ILE A 27 10.74 -1.97 -4.97
CA ILE A 27 9.50 -1.62 -4.28
C ILE A 27 9.76 -1.44 -2.78
N ALA A 28 10.49 -2.37 -2.14
CA ALA A 28 10.82 -2.25 -0.72
C ALA A 28 11.65 -0.99 -0.43
N ASP A 29 12.65 -0.69 -1.25
CA ASP A 29 13.53 0.46 -1.10
C ASP A 29 12.76 1.79 -1.28
N VAL A 30 11.89 1.89 -2.29
CA VAL A 30 11.05 3.08 -2.50
C VAL A 30 10.08 3.27 -1.33
N VAL A 31 9.43 2.21 -0.85
CA VAL A 31 8.51 2.30 0.29
C VAL A 31 9.26 2.71 1.56
N ASN A 32 10.45 2.15 1.81
CA ASN A 32 11.29 2.54 2.94
C ASN A 32 11.72 4.01 2.84
N TYR A 33 12.13 4.45 1.65
CA TYR A 33 12.47 5.86 1.42
C TYR A 33 11.27 6.76 1.76
N VAL A 34 10.06 6.43 1.29
CA VAL A 34 8.85 7.19 1.61
C VAL A 34 8.51 7.16 3.11
N ASN A 35 8.68 6.02 3.78
CA ASN A 35 8.36 5.81 5.20
C ASN A 35 9.31 6.55 6.15
N HIS A 36 10.53 6.84 5.72
CA HIS A 36 11.57 7.48 6.54
C HIS A 36 11.98 8.88 6.04
N SER A 37 11.43 9.33 4.91
CA SER A 37 11.64 10.69 4.39
C SER A 37 10.50 11.62 4.75
N TRP A 38 10.69 12.93 4.53
CA TRP A 38 9.69 13.98 4.73
C TRP A 38 9.08 14.03 6.16
N GLY A 39 9.86 13.59 7.16
CA GLY A 39 9.41 13.53 8.55
C GLY A 39 8.47 12.37 8.86
N ASN A 40 8.33 11.40 7.95
CA ASN A 40 7.55 10.19 8.20
C ASN A 40 8.31 9.25 9.16
N THR A 41 7.56 8.51 9.96
CA THR A 41 8.08 7.42 10.80
C THR A 41 7.20 6.20 10.58
N GLY A 42 7.56 5.41 9.57
CA GLY A 42 6.89 4.16 9.23
C GLY A 42 7.72 2.92 9.59
N PRO A 43 7.11 1.72 9.51
CA PRO A 43 7.85 0.46 9.62
C PRO A 43 8.76 0.25 8.41
N THR A 44 9.87 -0.45 8.61
CA THR A 44 10.70 -0.95 7.51
C THR A 44 9.98 -2.09 6.80
N VAL A 45 9.94 -2.02 5.47
CA VAL A 45 9.39 -3.04 4.59
C VAL A 45 10.54 -3.84 3.98
N THR A 46 10.41 -5.16 4.02
CA THR A 46 11.39 -6.10 3.45
C THR A 46 10.94 -6.66 2.10
N GLU A 47 11.89 -7.13 1.29
CA GLU A 47 11.61 -7.76 -0.01
C GLU A 47 10.68 -8.99 0.13
N ALA A 48 10.81 -9.73 1.24
CA ALA A 48 9.99 -10.89 1.55
C ALA A 48 8.52 -10.50 1.79
N GLU A 49 8.27 -9.38 2.47
CA GLU A 49 6.93 -8.85 2.68
C GLU A 49 6.31 -8.37 1.38
N VAL A 50 7.09 -7.67 0.53
CA VAL A 50 6.63 -7.26 -0.82
C VAL A 50 6.24 -8.49 -1.64
N THR A 51 7.07 -9.53 -1.62
CA THR A 51 6.80 -10.79 -2.33
C THR A 51 5.53 -11.47 -1.80
N ALA A 52 5.36 -11.52 -0.48
CA ALA A 52 4.18 -12.12 0.15
C ALA A 52 2.90 -11.36 -0.23
N ILE A 53 2.93 -10.03 -0.22
CA ILE A 53 1.81 -9.16 -0.63
C ILE A 53 1.52 -9.34 -2.12
N LYS A 54 2.54 -9.32 -2.99
CA LYS A 54 2.36 -9.58 -4.42
C LYS A 54 1.70 -10.93 -4.69
N LYS A 55 2.09 -11.98 -3.96
CA LYS A 55 1.45 -13.31 -4.07
C LYS A 55 0.02 -13.29 -3.55
N LYS A 56 -0.23 -12.68 -2.38
CA LYS A 56 -1.55 -12.59 -1.74
C LYS A 56 -2.58 -11.90 -2.65
N TYR A 57 -2.14 -10.91 -3.42
CA TYR A 57 -3.02 -10.14 -4.32
C TYR A 57 -2.72 -10.35 -5.80
N ALA A 58 -2.00 -11.42 -6.17
CA ALA A 58 -1.63 -11.72 -7.57
C ALA A 58 -2.86 -11.87 -8.47
N ASP A 59 -3.94 -12.43 -7.94
CA ASP A 59 -5.19 -12.66 -8.66
C ASP A 59 -6.05 -11.41 -8.78
N ARG A 60 -5.70 -10.31 -8.08
CA ARG A 60 -6.48 -9.08 -8.07
C ARG A 60 -6.18 -8.24 -9.31
N LYS A 61 -7.05 -8.37 -10.30
CA LYS A 61 -7.01 -7.60 -11.56
C LYS A 61 -7.76 -6.27 -11.49
N THR A 62 -8.53 -6.05 -10.42
CA THR A 62 -9.31 -4.82 -10.22
C THR A 62 -8.54 -3.80 -9.38
N PRO A 63 -8.47 -2.53 -9.81
CA PRO A 63 -7.83 -1.49 -9.03
C PRO A 63 -8.60 -1.26 -7.73
N TRP A 64 -7.87 -1.16 -6.63
CA TRP A 64 -8.41 -0.89 -5.30
C TRP A 64 -9.21 0.42 -5.23
N THR A 65 -10.37 0.40 -4.58
CA THR A 65 -11.13 1.61 -4.24
C THR A 65 -10.85 2.07 -2.81
N ALA A 66 -11.08 3.35 -2.51
CA ALA A 66 -10.91 3.89 -1.16
C ALA A 66 -11.75 3.12 -0.12
N ALA A 67 -13.00 2.78 -0.47
CA ALA A 67 -13.92 2.05 0.40
C ALA A 67 -13.45 0.62 0.73
N GLU A 68 -12.75 -0.05 -0.20
CA GLU A 68 -12.15 -1.37 0.06
C GLU A 68 -10.93 -1.25 0.95
N TYR A 69 -10.10 -0.22 0.74
CA TYR A 69 -8.95 0.05 1.60
C TYR A 69 -9.36 0.40 3.02
N ASP A 70 -10.43 1.18 3.21
CA ASP A 70 -10.92 1.51 4.56
C ASP A 70 -11.46 0.29 5.30
N LYS A 71 -12.03 -0.69 4.59
CA LYS A 71 -12.45 -1.96 5.19
C LYS A 71 -11.25 -2.84 5.54
N GLU A 72 -10.31 -2.99 4.61
CA GLU A 72 -9.11 -3.81 4.83
C GLU A 72 -8.16 -3.19 5.87
N ALA A 73 -8.05 -1.86 5.93
CA ALA A 73 -7.28 -1.14 6.96
C ALA A 73 -7.92 -1.28 8.35
N LYS A 74 -9.24 -1.43 8.44
CA LYS A 74 -9.93 -1.75 9.69
C LYS A 74 -9.68 -3.21 10.08
N GLU A 75 -9.81 -4.15 9.16
CA GLU A 75 -9.52 -5.58 9.41
C GLU A 75 -8.04 -5.84 9.74
N SER A 76 -7.09 -5.15 9.10
CA SER A 76 -5.65 -5.29 9.37
C SER A 76 -5.18 -4.54 10.62
N LYS A 77 -5.91 -3.51 11.09
CA LYS A 77 -5.73 -2.98 12.45
C LYS A 77 -6.32 -3.91 13.52
N GLU A 78 -7.33 -4.72 13.18
CA GLU A 78 -7.94 -5.69 14.08
C GLU A 78 -7.22 -7.06 14.10
N ALA A 79 -6.40 -7.36 13.09
CA ALA A 79 -5.62 -8.59 13.00
C ALA A 79 -4.16 -8.35 12.58
N PRO A 80 -3.18 -8.70 13.41
CA PRO A 80 -2.87 -8.15 14.72
C PRO A 80 -1.51 -7.43 14.70
N ALA A 81 -1.37 -6.41 15.54
CA ALA A 81 -0.10 -6.11 16.18
C ALA A 81 0.35 -7.35 16.96
N LYS A 82 1.15 -8.22 16.34
CA LYS A 82 1.91 -9.25 17.08
C LYS A 82 3.26 -8.66 17.48
N LYS A 83 3.23 -8.20 18.72
CA LYS A 83 4.30 -8.06 19.72
C LYS A 83 5.61 -8.77 19.40
#